data_AF-A0A954A9G3-F1
#
_entry.id   AF-A0A954A9G3-F1
#
_cell.length_a   1.000
_cell.length_b   1.000
_cell.length_c   1.000
_cell.angle_alpha   90.00
_cell.angle_beta   90.00
_cell.angle_gamma   90.00
#
_symmetry.space_group_name_H-M   'P 1'
#
loop_
_entity.id
_entity.type
_entity.pdbx_description
1 polymer ?
#
loop_
_entity_poly.entity_id
_entity_poly.type
_entity_poly.pdbx_seq_one_letter_code
_entity_poly.pdbx_strand_id
1 'polypeptide(L)'
;PLVVTARPLEEAQKVAVAGDLAAALHLLFLKTIEELRDQLQYDPAPCLTAREILANAPLPLRAHSTLSELNHQVEIHYFGRTPCGPADFAIAEERFEAFRAALHAPVVAGVPEETS
;
A
#
# COMPACT_ATOMS: atom_id res chain seq x y z
N PRO A 1 22.04 2.80 11.97
CA PRO A 1 20.73 3.21 12.53
C PRO A 1 20.19 4.44 11.79
N LEU A 2 19.22 4.23 10.89
CA LEU A 2 18.50 5.30 10.21
C LEU A 2 17.00 5.08 10.46
N VAL A 3 16.58 5.35 11.69
CA VAL A 3 15.16 5.59 11.98
C VAL A 3 14.94 7.08 11.79
N VAL A 4 14.81 7.49 10.53
CA VAL A 4 14.14 8.74 10.19
C VAL A 4 12.74 8.34 9.74
N THR A 5 11.95 7.83 10.69
CA THR A 5 10.51 7.67 10.47
C THR A 5 9.87 9.04 10.72
N ALA A 6 9.94 9.92 9.74
CA ALA A 6 8.69 10.61 9.45
C ALA A 6 7.70 9.50 9.08
N ARG A 7 6.49 9.47 9.67
CA ARG A 7 5.51 8.44 9.32
C ARG A 7 5.34 8.51 7.80
N PRO A 8 5.35 7.40 7.06
CA PRO A 8 5.30 7.41 5.59
C PRO A 8 4.22 8.35 5.01
N LEU A 9 3.10 8.46 5.74
CA LEU A 9 2.01 9.40 5.48
C LEU A 9 2.43 10.87 5.56
N GLU A 10 3.17 11.27 6.60
CA GLU A 10 3.68 12.63 6.76
C GLU A 10 4.67 13.02 5.65
N GLU A 11 5.46 12.07 5.14
CA GLU A 11 6.35 12.32 4.00
C GLU A 11 5.56 12.55 2.72
N ALA A 12 4.57 11.70 2.43
CA ALA A 12 3.68 11.88 1.29
C ALA A 12 2.90 13.19 1.38
N GLN A 13 2.37 13.54 2.55
CA GLN A 13 1.67 14.81 2.78
C GLN A 13 2.56 16.02 2.51
N LYS A 14 3.85 15.98 2.86
CA LYS A 14 4.80 17.07 2.51
C LYS A 14 4.95 17.23 1.01
N VAL A 15 5.04 16.11 0.27
CA VAL A 15 5.10 16.14 -1.20
C VAL A 15 3.80 16.67 -1.80
N ALA A 16 2.65 16.27 -1.25
CA ALA A 16 1.33 16.76 -1.66
C ALA A 16 1.19 18.28 -1.43
N VAL A 17 1.64 18.78 -0.28
CA VAL A 17 1.65 20.23 0.04
C VAL A 17 2.57 21.01 -0.90
N ALA A 18 3.65 20.41 -1.39
CA ALA A 18 4.51 21.01 -2.41
C ALA A 18 3.86 21.07 -3.81
N GLY A 19 2.66 20.51 -3.98
CA GLY A 19 1.85 20.58 -5.19
C GLY A 19 1.95 19.36 -6.10
N ASP A 20 2.73 18.33 -5.74
CA ASP A 20 2.88 17.12 -6.54
C ASP A 20 2.12 15.93 -5.93
N LEU A 21 0.81 15.94 -6.12
CA LEU A 21 -0.10 14.90 -5.61
C LEU A 21 0.18 13.53 -6.25
N ALA A 22 0.59 13.49 -7.52
CA ALA A 22 0.91 12.23 -8.20
C ALA A 22 2.19 11.60 -7.63
N ALA A 23 3.22 12.40 -7.36
CA ALA A 23 4.43 11.91 -6.69
C ALA A 23 4.16 11.51 -5.23
N ALA A 24 3.31 12.26 -4.52
CA ALA A 24 2.90 11.91 -3.16
C ALA A 24 2.17 10.56 -3.11
N LEU A 25 1.25 10.32 -4.06
CA LEU A 25 0.54 9.05 -4.21
C LEU A 25 1.51 7.91 -4.51
N HIS A 26 2.46 8.12 -5.44
CA HIS A 26 3.48 7.12 -5.74
C HIS A 26 4.39 6.83 -4.54
N LEU A 27 4.73 7.83 -3.73
CA LEU A 27 5.51 7.63 -2.50
C LEU A 27 4.75 6.76 -1.48
N LEU A 28 3.45 6.99 -1.27
CA LEU A 28 2.64 6.11 -0.41
C LEU A 28 2.68 4.66 -0.88
N PHE A 29 2.53 4.46 -2.19
CA PHE A 29 2.60 3.12 -2.77
C PHE A 29 3.95 2.44 -2.58
N LEU A 30 5.07 3.15 -2.80
CA LEU A 30 6.40 2.60 -2.55
C LEU A 30 6.54 2.16 -1.08
N LYS A 31 6.04 2.97 -0.15
CA LYS A 31 6.06 2.67 1.28
C LYS A 31 5.18 1.46 1.62
N THR A 32 4.02 1.30 0.97
CA THR A 32 3.19 0.09 1.07
C THR A 32 3.95 -1.17 0.66
N ILE A 33 4.68 -1.12 -0.45
CA ILE A 33 5.46 -2.26 -0.94
C ILE A 33 6.65 -2.57 -0.01
N GLU A 34 7.34 -1.53 0.50
CA GLU A 34 8.39 -1.70 1.51
C GLU A 34 7.87 -2.39 2.77
N GLU A 35 6.74 -1.92 3.31
CA GLU A 35 6.15 -2.49 4.53
C GLU A 35 5.67 -3.94 4.33
N LEU A 36 5.19 -4.25 3.13
CA LEU A 36 4.81 -5.60 2.76
C LEU A 36 6.02 -6.55 2.69
N ARG A 37 7.12 -6.09 2.10
CA ARG A 37 8.36 -6.86 2.01
C ARG A 37 8.91 -7.17 3.41
N ASP A 38 8.90 -6.18 4.29
CA ASP A 38 9.33 -6.36 5.68
C ASP A 38 8.46 -7.39 6.43
N GLN A 39 7.13 -7.37 6.21
CA GLN A 39 6.20 -8.28 6.88
C GLN A 39 6.27 -9.72 6.37
N LEU A 40 6.40 -9.91 5.06
CA LEU A 40 6.40 -11.27 4.50
C LEU A 40 7.69 -12.04 4.82
N GLN A 41 8.74 -11.37 5.34
CA GLN A 41 10.11 -11.92 5.46
C GLN A 41 10.56 -12.63 4.16
N TYR A 42 9.94 -12.26 3.05
CA TYR A 42 10.10 -12.86 1.75
C TYR A 42 11.08 -11.95 1.05
N ASP A 43 12.16 -12.52 0.52
CA ASP A 43 13.00 -11.85 -0.45
C ASP A 43 12.27 -12.02 -1.78
N PRO A 44 11.35 -11.10 -2.20
CA PRO A 44 10.83 -11.20 -3.54
C PRO A 44 12.04 -11.14 -4.45
N ALA A 45 12.14 -12.08 -5.40
CA ALA A 45 13.11 -11.96 -6.47
C ALA A 45 13.15 -10.48 -6.93
N PRO A 46 14.33 -9.87 -7.11
CA PRO A 46 14.52 -8.40 -7.15
C PRO A 46 13.72 -7.65 -8.24
N CYS A 47 12.91 -8.36 -9.02
CA CYS A 47 12.18 -7.90 -10.19
C CYS A 47 10.65 -7.90 -10.02
N LEU A 48 10.09 -8.35 -8.89
CA LEU A 48 8.62 -8.45 -8.79
C LEU A 48 7.98 -7.06 -8.80
N THR A 49 7.17 -6.82 -9.83
CA THR A 49 6.26 -5.68 -9.93
C THR A 49 5.13 -5.84 -8.91
N ALA A 50 4.45 -4.75 -8.56
CA ALA A 50 3.33 -4.81 -7.62
C ALA A 50 2.18 -5.71 -8.08
N ARG A 51 1.96 -5.85 -9.39
CA ARG A 51 1.00 -6.83 -9.93
C ARG A 51 1.42 -8.27 -9.63
N GLU A 52 2.71 -8.58 -9.77
CA GLU A 52 3.21 -9.92 -9.45
C GLU A 52 3.18 -10.18 -7.94
N ILE A 53 3.41 -9.15 -7.12
CA ILE A 53 3.22 -9.24 -5.67
C ILE A 53 1.76 -9.54 -5.33
N LEU A 54 0.81 -8.80 -5.88
CA LEU A 54 -0.63 -9.04 -5.70
C LEU A 54 -1.03 -10.46 -6.11
N ALA A 55 -0.49 -10.97 -7.21
CA ALA A 55 -0.84 -12.29 -7.72
C ALA A 55 -0.30 -13.46 -6.87
N ASN A 56 0.81 -13.28 -6.16
CA ASN A 56 1.56 -14.38 -5.54
C ASN A 56 1.72 -14.28 -4.02
N ALA A 57 1.54 -13.11 -3.42
CA ALA A 57 1.74 -12.92 -1.99
C ALA A 57 0.56 -13.50 -1.18
N PRO A 58 0.82 -14.27 -0.11
CA PRO A 58 -0.22 -14.76 0.79
C PRO A 58 -0.70 -13.62 1.69
N LEU A 59 -1.57 -12.76 1.16
CA LEU A 59 -2.11 -11.60 1.87
C LEU A 59 -3.51 -11.88 2.42
N PRO A 60 -3.86 -11.30 3.59
CA PRO A 60 -5.26 -11.19 3.99
C PRO A 60 -6.08 -10.50 2.88
N LEU A 61 -7.30 -10.97 2.62
CA LEU A 61 -8.15 -10.46 1.54
C LEU A 61 -8.28 -8.93 1.55
N ARG A 62 -8.41 -8.33 2.74
CA ARG A 62 -8.49 -6.87 2.91
C ARG A 62 -7.20 -6.15 2.56
N ALA A 63 -6.03 -6.72 2.89
CA ALA A 63 -4.73 -6.17 2.50
C ALA A 63 -4.53 -6.29 0.98
N HIS A 64 -4.95 -7.40 0.38
CA HIS A 64 -4.92 -7.57 -1.07
C HIS A 64 -5.79 -6.54 -1.81
N SER A 65 -7.07 -6.37 -1.41
CA SER A 65 -7.98 -5.40 -2.05
C SER A 65 -7.47 -3.96 -1.94
N THR A 66 -7.01 -3.55 -0.75
CA THR A 66 -6.49 -2.19 -0.53
C THR A 66 -5.21 -1.90 -1.32
N LEU A 67 -4.29 -2.87 -1.40
CA LEU A 67 -3.09 -2.75 -2.24
C LEU A 67 -3.43 -2.69 -3.73
N SER A 68 -4.41 -3.48 -4.18
CA SER A 68 -4.87 -3.47 -5.57
C SER A 68 -5.45 -2.12 -5.98
N GLU A 69 -6.23 -1.50 -5.09
CA GLU A 69 -6.81 -0.17 -5.32
C GLU A 69 -5.73 0.93 -5.35
N LEU A 70 -4.73 0.87 -4.46
CA LEU A 70 -3.56 1.76 -4.52
C LEU A 70 -2.76 1.60 -5.81
N ASN A 71 -2.46 0.36 -6.21
CA ASN A 71 -1.76 0.08 -7.46
C ASN A 71 -2.51 0.68 -8.66
N HIS A 72 -3.84 0.54 -8.68
CA HIS A 72 -4.66 1.09 -9.75
C HIS A 72 -4.58 2.63 -9.83
N GLN A 73 -4.61 3.33 -8.69
CA GLN A 73 -4.49 4.79 -8.68
C GLN A 73 -3.10 5.25 -9.16
N VAL A 74 -2.02 4.58 -8.76
CA VAL A 74 -0.66 4.87 -9.25
C VAL A 74 -0.58 4.69 -10.76
N GLU A 75 -1.19 3.62 -11.28
CA GLU A 75 -1.25 3.33 -12.71
C GLU A 75 -1.94 4.44 -13.50
N ILE A 76 -3.04 4.99 -12.98
CA ILE A 76 -3.77 6.07 -13.64
C ILE A 76 -3.01 7.40 -13.55
N HIS A 77 -2.66 7.81 -12.33
CA HIS A 77 -2.22 9.18 -12.08
C HIS A 77 -0.73 9.39 -12.31
N TYR A 78 0.10 8.48 -11.81
CA TYR A 78 1.55 8.62 -11.91
C TYR A 78 2.07 8.06 -13.24
N PHE A 79 1.73 6.81 -13.59
CA PHE A 79 2.19 6.19 -14.84
C PHE A 79 1.38 6.65 -16.07
N GLY A 80 0.06 6.74 -15.93
CA GLY A 80 -0.85 7.19 -16.99
C GLY A 80 -0.87 8.70 -17.19
N ARG A 81 -0.18 9.47 -16.33
CA ARG A 81 -0.11 10.95 -16.37
C ARG A 81 -1.47 11.65 -16.35
N THR A 82 -2.47 11.00 -15.74
CA THR A 82 -3.78 11.62 -15.51
C THR A 82 -3.66 12.56 -14.31
N PRO A 83 -4.24 13.78 -14.35
CA PRO A 83 -4.20 14.71 -13.22
C PRO A 83 -4.64 14.02 -11.92
N CYS A 84 -3.83 14.14 -10.87
CA CYS A 84 -4.17 13.68 -9.53
C CYS A 84 -4.70 14.87 -8.73
N GLY A 85 -5.94 14.79 -8.29
CA GLY A 85 -6.59 15.79 -7.46
C GLY A 85 -6.46 15.49 -5.97
N PRO A 86 -6.81 16.46 -5.10
CA PRO A 86 -6.80 16.26 -3.65
C PRO A 86 -7.67 15.09 -3.19
N ALA A 87 -8.79 14.84 -3.87
CA ALA A 87 -9.69 13.73 -3.57
C ALA A 87 -9.03 12.37 -3.87
N ASP A 88 -8.30 12.26 -4.99
CA ASP A 88 -7.58 11.04 -5.36
C ASP A 88 -6.49 10.73 -4.33
N PHE A 89 -5.75 11.76 -3.90
CA PHE A 89 -4.74 11.62 -2.86
C PHE A 89 -5.34 11.22 -1.51
N ALA A 90 -6.46 11.81 -1.09
CA ALA A 90 -7.13 11.44 0.15
C ALA A 90 -7.61 9.98 0.15
N ILE A 91 -8.07 9.47 -1.01
CA ILE A 91 -8.39 8.04 -1.17
C ILE A 91 -7.13 7.19 -1.00
N ALA A 92 -6.00 7.60 -1.58
CA ALA A 92 -4.72 6.90 -1.41
C ALA A 92 -4.28 6.87 0.07
N GLU A 93 -4.47 7.95 0.82
CA GLU A 93 -4.20 7.99 2.27
C GLU A 93 -5.05 6.97 3.02
N GLU A 94 -6.37 6.95 2.78
CA GLU A 94 -7.29 5.99 3.42
C GLU A 94 -6.90 4.54 3.10
N ARG A 95 -6.52 4.26 1.84
CA ARG A 95 -6.11 2.92 1.42
C ARG A 95 -4.78 2.49 2.00
N PHE A 96 -3.84 3.42 2.12
CA PHE A 96 -2.57 3.17 2.79
C PHE A 96 -2.80 2.77 4.25
N GLU A 97 -3.61 3.52 4.99
CA GLU A 97 -3.91 3.19 6.39
C GLU A 97 -4.69 1.88 6.52
N ALA A 98 -5.69 1.65 5.66
CA ALA A 98 -6.47 0.41 5.65
C ALA A 98 -5.62 -0.82 5.33
N PHE A 99 -4.66 -0.70 4.40
CA PHE A 99 -3.70 -1.75 4.09
C PHE A 99 -2.87 -2.10 5.32
N ARG A 100 -2.28 -1.09 5.98
CA ARG A 100 -1.45 -1.31 7.18
C ARG A 100 -2.24 -1.99 8.29
N ALA A 101 -3.45 -1.50 8.55
CA ALA A 101 -4.33 -2.11 9.54
C ALA A 101 -4.64 -3.58 9.21
N ALA A 102 -4.86 -3.91 7.93
CA ALA A 102 -5.14 -5.28 7.50
C ALA A 102 -3.90 -6.18 7.51
N LEU A 103 -2.72 -5.65 7.17
CA LEU A 103 -1.46 -6.39 7.13
C LEU A 103 -1.00 -6.77 8.54
N HIS A 104 -1.14 -5.85 9.49
CA HIS A 104 -0.75 -6.05 10.90
C HIS A 104 -1.86 -6.64 11.76
N ALA A 105 -3.05 -6.88 11.19
CA ALA A 105 -4.11 -7.55 11.91
C ALA A 105 -3.66 -8.97 12.28
N PRO A 106 -3.88 -9.43 13.52
CA PRO A 106 -3.61 -10.82 13.85
C PRO A 106 -4.44 -11.70 12.91
N VAL A 107 -3.80 -12.71 12.31
CA VAL A 107 -4.52 -13.79 11.65
C VAL A 107 -5.36 -14.45 12.73
N VAL A 108 -6.64 -14.07 12.81
CA VAL A 108 -7.65 -14.85 13.49
C VAL A 108 -7.73 -16.14 12.71
N ALA A 109 -6.97 -17.15 13.17
CA ALA A 109 -7.10 -18.51 12.71
C ALA A 109 -8.60 -18.83 12.77
N GLY A 110 -9.19 -19.09 11.61
CA GLY A 110 -10.58 -19.47 11.51
C GLY A 110 -10.83 -20.60 12.49
N VAL A 111 -11.69 -20.35 13.47
CA VAL A 111 -12.34 -21.45 14.18
C VAL A 111 -13.16 -22.15 13.09
N PRO A 112 -12.92 -23.43 12.79
CA PRO A 112 -13.87 -24.16 11.96
C PRO A 112 -15.20 -24.12 12.70
N GLU A 113 -16.25 -23.61 12.06
CA GLU A 113 -17.62 -23.92 12.46
C GLU A 113 -17.81 -25.43 12.27
N GLU A 114 -17.42 -26.18 13.29
CA GLU A 114 -17.79 -27.58 13.46
C GLU A 114 -19.11 -27.60 14.24
N THR A 115 -20.18 -27.96 13.51
CA THR A 115 -21.41 -28.63 13.97
C THR A 115 -22.21 -28.00 15.13
N SER A 116 -23.44 -27.58 14.81
CA SER A 116 -24.62 -28.21 15.41
C SER A 116 -25.88 -28.08 14.56
#